data_AF-Q8KNY0-F1
#
_entry.id   AF-Q8KNY0-F1
#
_cell.length_a   1.000
_cell.length_b   1.000
_cell.length_c   1.000
_cell.angle_alpha   90.00
_cell.angle_beta   90.00
_cell.angle_gamma   90.00
#
_symmetry.space_group_name_H-M   'P 1'
#
loop_
_entity.id
_entity.type
_entity.pdbx_description
1 polymer ?
#
loop_
_entity_poly.entity_id
_entity_poly.type
_entity_poly.pdbx_seq_one_letter_code
_entity_poly.pdbx_strand_id
1 'polypeptide(L)'
;GNIPTKPKDCNNVDKYKLCTNKEEADAWGKKQFNKWSKEEKSAIRDYTKNARPYNEFLRMHAGKLDSDPTMKKKIESLDKALNRKEAKVNDNIKVYRGDDAWIFGKEYDNSIIKNGKVDREKFKEIQKKFQGKTTTEFGYISTSILIDAGYAKTRPVMTEFKVGSGTHGAYMNSDDLTAYPGQYELLLPRNTVYKIEKIYIAIDNNTQKEQIKVEATIK
;
A
#
# COMPACT_ATOMS: atom_id res chain seq x y z
N GLY A 1 37.85 -17.63 -3.82
CA GLY A 1 36.69 -17.75 -2.93
C GLY A 1 35.75 -16.59 -3.21
N ASN A 2 34.51 -16.87 -3.59
CA ASN A 2 33.50 -15.81 -3.78
C ASN A 2 33.24 -15.15 -2.43
N ILE A 3 33.70 -13.91 -2.28
CA ILE A 3 33.31 -13.05 -1.17
C ILE A 3 31.80 -12.84 -1.33
N PRO A 4 30.95 -13.24 -0.35
CA PRO A 4 29.53 -12.93 -0.42
C PRO A 4 29.38 -11.42 -0.47
N THR A 5 28.90 -10.91 -1.60
CA THR A 5 28.54 -9.50 -1.72
C THR A 5 27.45 -9.22 -0.70
N LYS A 6 27.67 -8.24 0.17
CA LYS A 6 26.71 -7.79 1.18
C LYS A 6 25.34 -7.63 0.50
N PRO A 7 24.22 -8.11 1.09
CA PRO A 7 22.89 -7.89 0.51
C PRO A 7 22.74 -6.41 0.22
N LYS A 8 22.51 -6.06 -1.06
CA LYS A 8 22.30 -4.67 -1.43
C LYS A 8 21.00 -4.24 -0.77
N ASP A 9 21.08 -3.19 0.03
CA ASP A 9 19.90 -2.52 0.58
C ASP A 9 19.13 -1.85 -0.55
N CYS A 10 17.88 -1.44 -0.31
CA CYS A 10 17.10 -0.74 -1.32
C CYS A 10 17.82 0.54 -1.79
N ASN A 11 17.75 0.79 -3.10
CA ASN A 11 18.44 1.89 -3.75
C ASN A 11 17.84 3.24 -3.34
N ASN A 12 18.66 4.30 -3.31
CA ASN A 12 18.17 5.66 -3.08
C ASN A 12 17.82 6.31 -4.41
N VAL A 13 16.57 6.73 -4.59
CA VAL A 13 16.07 7.49 -5.73
C VAL A 13 15.33 8.71 -5.20
N ASP A 14 15.83 9.91 -5.51
CA ASP A 14 15.23 11.19 -5.09
C ASP A 14 14.92 11.28 -3.58
N LYS A 15 15.87 10.82 -2.74
CA LYS A 15 15.76 10.75 -1.27
C LYS A 15 14.79 9.70 -0.71
N TYR A 16 14.23 8.83 -1.56
CA TYR A 16 13.41 7.69 -1.14
C TYR A 16 14.12 6.36 -1.45
N LYS A 17 13.94 5.38 -0.57
CA LYS A 17 14.29 3.99 -0.80
C LYS A 17 13.36 3.38 -1.84
N LEU A 18 13.95 2.61 -2.75
CA LEU A 18 13.27 1.86 -3.79
C LEU A 18 13.82 0.44 -3.83
N CYS A 19 12.98 -0.54 -3.51
CA CYS A 19 13.33 -1.95 -3.56
C CYS A 19 12.88 -2.53 -4.91
N THR A 20 13.84 -3.08 -5.66
CA THR A 20 13.64 -3.58 -7.02
C THR A 20 13.67 -5.10 -7.11
N ASN A 21 14.17 -5.77 -6.07
CA ASN A 21 14.21 -7.22 -5.96
C ASN A 21 13.90 -7.67 -4.53
N LYS A 22 13.73 -8.98 -4.37
CA LYS A 22 13.33 -9.64 -3.13
C LYS A 22 14.42 -9.51 -2.05
N GLU A 23 15.68 -9.63 -2.45
CA GLU A 23 16.83 -9.55 -1.56
C GLU A 23 16.94 -8.16 -0.91
N GLU A 24 16.77 -7.10 -1.71
CA GLU A 24 16.70 -5.71 -1.25
C GLU A 24 15.55 -5.51 -0.26
N ALA A 25 14.34 -5.96 -0.63
CA ALA A 25 13.14 -5.82 0.20
C ALA A 25 13.27 -6.54 1.55
N ASP A 26 13.81 -7.77 1.55
CA ASP A 26 14.07 -8.52 2.79
C ASP A 26 15.17 -7.89 3.65
N ALA A 27 16.25 -7.42 3.03
CA ALA A 27 17.34 -6.74 3.73
C ALA A 27 16.86 -5.45 4.39
N TRP A 28 16.02 -4.67 3.71
CA TRP A 28 15.40 -3.47 4.28
C TRP A 28 14.44 -3.83 5.40
N GLY A 29 13.48 -4.72 5.15
CA GLY A 29 12.42 -5.06 6.10
C GLY A 29 12.93 -5.64 7.43
N LYS A 30 13.98 -6.49 7.39
CA LYS A 30 14.62 -7.05 8.59
C LYS A 30 15.23 -5.99 9.51
N LYS A 31 15.63 -4.83 8.97
CA LYS A 31 16.17 -3.71 9.77
C LYS A 31 15.07 -2.94 10.49
N GLN A 32 13.85 -2.93 9.94
CA GLN A 32 12.80 -2.02 10.37
C GLN A 32 11.98 -2.59 11.54
N PHE A 33 11.62 -3.88 11.50
CA PHE A 33 10.68 -4.46 12.48
C PHE A 33 11.10 -5.87 12.88
N ASN A 34 11.50 -6.06 14.15
CA ASN A 34 11.94 -7.37 14.64
C ASN A 34 11.17 -7.88 15.88
N LYS A 35 10.21 -7.13 16.42
CA LYS A 35 9.58 -7.43 17.71
C LYS A 35 8.08 -7.12 17.74
N TRP A 36 7.29 -8.13 17.41
CA TRP A 36 5.83 -8.17 17.62
C TRP A 36 5.50 -9.20 18.70
N SER A 37 4.64 -8.84 19.65
CA SER A 37 4.00 -9.75 20.60
C SER A 37 3.06 -10.72 19.87
N LYS A 38 2.63 -11.78 20.58
CA LYS A 38 1.73 -12.78 20.02
C LYS A 38 0.37 -12.16 19.64
N GLU A 39 -0.11 -11.24 20.45
CA GLU A 39 -1.40 -10.55 20.27
C GLU A 39 -1.37 -9.63 19.05
N GLU A 40 -0.27 -8.89 18.86
CA GLU A 40 -0.07 -8.03 17.69
C GLU A 40 0.07 -8.84 16.41
N LYS A 41 0.85 -9.93 16.45
CA LYS A 41 0.95 -10.86 15.32
C LYS A 41 -0.42 -11.39 14.93
N SER A 42 -1.24 -11.77 15.91
CA SER A 42 -2.60 -12.24 15.66
C SER A 42 -3.45 -11.16 14.99
N ALA A 43 -3.44 -9.92 15.51
CA ALA A 43 -4.22 -8.82 14.95
C ALA A 43 -3.83 -8.49 13.50
N ILE A 44 -2.53 -8.40 13.22
CA ILE A 44 -2.00 -8.14 11.88
C ILE A 44 -2.34 -9.30 10.94
N ARG A 45 -2.13 -10.55 11.40
CA ARG A 45 -2.41 -11.74 10.58
C ARG A 45 -3.90 -11.90 10.29
N ASP A 46 -4.77 -11.60 11.24
CA ASP A 46 -6.22 -11.69 11.03
C ASP A 46 -6.74 -10.64 10.05
N TYR A 47 -6.14 -9.44 10.03
CA TYR A 47 -6.42 -8.45 8.99
C TYR A 47 -5.93 -8.94 7.62
N THR A 48 -4.68 -9.40 7.50
CA THR A 48 -4.13 -9.82 6.19
C THR A 48 -4.89 -10.99 5.58
N LYS A 49 -5.39 -11.94 6.38
CA LYS A 49 -6.27 -13.03 5.89
C LYS A 49 -7.53 -12.53 5.21
N ASN A 50 -8.12 -11.45 5.72
CA ASN A 50 -9.39 -10.93 5.22
C ASN A 50 -9.54 -9.44 5.53
N ALA A 51 -8.81 -8.61 4.77
CA ALA A 51 -8.77 -7.17 4.98
C ALA A 51 -10.08 -6.46 4.60
N ARG A 52 -10.87 -7.06 3.70
CA ARG A 52 -12.04 -6.44 3.10
C ARG A 52 -13.10 -6.02 4.13
N PRO A 53 -13.57 -6.86 5.06
CA PRO A 53 -14.53 -6.46 6.08
C PRO A 53 -14.07 -5.29 6.95
N TYR A 54 -12.79 -5.22 7.32
CA TYR A 54 -12.23 -4.11 8.09
C TYR A 54 -12.34 -2.80 7.31
N ASN A 55 -11.85 -2.81 6.07
CA ASN A 55 -11.75 -1.61 5.25
C ASN A 55 -13.13 -1.16 4.74
N GLU A 56 -14.04 -2.06 4.41
CA GLU A 56 -15.43 -1.72 4.06
C GLU A 56 -16.16 -1.11 5.26
N PHE A 57 -16.06 -1.72 6.45
CA PHE A 57 -16.65 -1.16 7.66
C PHE A 57 -16.13 0.26 7.93
N LEU A 58 -14.81 0.44 7.90
CA LEU A 58 -14.18 1.74 8.13
C LEU A 58 -14.62 2.79 7.10
N ARG A 59 -14.70 2.44 5.82
CA ARG A 59 -15.14 3.37 4.76
C ARG A 59 -16.62 3.73 4.88
N MET A 60 -17.49 2.75 5.17
CA MET A 60 -18.93 2.98 5.34
C MET A 60 -19.24 3.90 6.52
N HIS A 61 -18.43 3.84 7.58
CA HIS A 61 -18.64 4.61 8.81
C HIS A 61 -17.69 5.81 8.94
N ALA A 62 -16.99 6.20 7.87
CA ALA A 62 -16.02 7.29 7.88
C ALA A 62 -15.02 7.20 9.06
N GLY A 63 -14.53 5.99 9.33
CA GLY A 63 -13.56 5.68 10.38
C GLY A 63 -14.13 5.53 11.80
N LYS A 64 -15.44 5.72 12.00
CA LYS A 64 -16.11 5.57 13.31
C LYS A 64 -16.35 4.09 13.64
N LEU A 65 -16.27 3.73 14.93
CA LEU A 65 -16.29 2.34 15.40
C LEU A 65 -17.53 1.97 16.23
N ASP A 66 -18.48 2.89 16.37
CA ASP A 66 -19.54 2.76 17.39
C ASP A 66 -20.65 1.77 17.02
N SER A 67 -20.75 1.38 15.75
CA SER A 67 -21.85 0.56 15.22
C SER A 67 -21.65 -0.95 15.38
N ASP A 68 -20.44 -1.44 15.65
CA ASP A 68 -20.15 -2.87 15.82
C ASP A 68 -19.03 -3.09 16.85
N PRO A 69 -19.36 -3.55 18.08
CA PRO A 69 -18.37 -3.82 19.13
C PRO A 69 -17.33 -4.88 18.79
N THR A 70 -17.70 -5.88 17.96
CA THR A 70 -16.79 -6.96 17.57
C THR A 70 -15.77 -6.45 16.57
N MET A 71 -16.22 -5.71 15.55
CA MET A 71 -15.33 -5.08 14.58
C MET A 71 -14.47 -4.01 15.23
N LYS A 72 -15.05 -3.20 16.13
CA LYS A 72 -14.32 -2.22 16.96
C LYS A 72 -13.13 -2.85 17.67
N LYS A 73 -13.33 -3.94 18.42
CA LYS A 73 -12.25 -4.61 19.15
C LYS A 73 -11.12 -5.10 18.24
N LYS A 74 -11.47 -5.63 17.06
CA LYS A 74 -10.49 -6.08 16.06
C LYS A 74 -9.68 -4.90 15.50
N ILE A 75 -10.36 -3.80 15.14
CA ILE A 75 -9.74 -2.58 14.64
C ILE A 75 -8.84 -1.94 15.70
N GLU A 76 -9.30 -1.79 16.94
CA GLU A 76 -8.53 -1.23 18.05
C GLU A 76 -7.26 -2.05 18.35
N SER A 77 -7.35 -3.37 18.21
CA SER A 77 -6.20 -4.26 18.40
C SER A 77 -5.15 -4.07 17.30
N LEU A 78 -5.57 -3.89 16.04
CA LEU A 78 -4.67 -3.59 14.93
C LEU A 78 -4.12 -2.16 15.01
N ASP A 79 -4.95 -1.17 15.35
CA ASP A 79 -4.53 0.22 15.61
C ASP A 79 -3.44 0.25 16.68
N LYS A 80 -3.61 -0.50 17.77
CA LYS A 80 -2.62 -0.57 18.85
C LYS A 80 -1.29 -1.12 18.34
N ALA A 81 -1.31 -2.15 17.48
CA ALA A 81 -0.09 -2.71 16.90
C ALA A 81 0.60 -1.69 15.98
N LEU A 82 -0.12 -1.07 15.05
CA LEU A 82 0.45 -0.17 14.05
C LEU A 82 0.89 1.20 14.62
N ASN A 83 0.26 1.68 15.68
CA ASN A 83 0.59 2.96 16.31
C ASN A 83 1.67 2.87 17.41
N ARG A 84 2.33 1.71 17.54
CA ARG A 84 3.47 1.59 18.44
C ARG A 84 4.60 2.53 18.06
N LYS A 85 5.35 2.98 19.06
CA LYS A 85 6.53 3.84 18.85
C LYS A 85 7.57 3.18 17.94
N GLU A 86 7.73 1.86 18.04
CA GLU A 86 8.66 1.08 17.21
C GLU A 86 8.05 0.67 15.87
N ALA A 87 6.73 0.79 15.69
CA ALA A 87 6.04 0.51 14.44
C ALA A 87 6.10 1.73 13.52
N LYS A 88 7.32 2.19 13.24
CA LYS A 88 7.60 3.34 12.38
C LYS A 88 8.61 2.98 11.31
N VAL A 89 8.38 3.49 10.12
CA VAL A 89 9.33 3.39 9.01
C VAL A 89 10.51 4.32 9.30
N ASN A 90 11.75 3.82 9.29
CA ASN A 90 12.93 4.64 9.61
C ASN A 90 13.50 5.37 8.39
N ASP A 91 13.15 4.95 7.18
CA ASP A 91 13.58 5.57 5.93
C ASP A 91 12.41 6.22 5.20
N ASN A 92 12.69 7.24 4.40
CA ASN A 92 11.78 7.60 3.32
C ASN A 92 11.75 6.44 2.31
N ILE A 93 10.57 5.93 1.95
CA ILE A 93 10.43 4.77 1.05
C ILE A 93 9.28 4.96 0.06
N LYS A 94 9.45 4.39 -1.15
CA LYS A 94 8.36 4.23 -2.12
C LYS A 94 7.69 2.88 -1.92
N VAL A 95 6.36 2.89 -1.86
CA VAL A 95 5.54 1.68 -1.79
C VAL A 95 4.43 1.69 -2.82
N TYR A 96 3.94 0.51 -3.14
CA TYR A 96 3.13 0.26 -4.33
C TYR A 96 1.83 -0.43 -3.98
N ARG A 97 0.74 0.03 -4.55
CA ARG A 97 -0.57 -0.60 -4.40
C ARG A 97 -1.26 -0.69 -5.74
N GLY A 98 -1.81 -1.86 -6.05
CA GLY A 98 -2.69 -2.06 -7.19
C GLY A 98 -4.14 -1.99 -6.76
N ASP A 99 -4.96 -1.27 -7.52
CA ASP A 99 -6.38 -1.10 -7.27
C ASP A 99 -7.18 -1.22 -8.57
N ASP A 100 -8.42 -1.67 -8.44
CA ASP A 100 -9.40 -1.54 -9.50
C ASP A 100 -9.79 -0.07 -9.67
N ALA A 101 -10.39 0.28 -10.80
CA ALA A 101 -10.72 1.67 -11.11
C ALA A 101 -11.81 2.28 -10.19
N TRP A 102 -12.53 1.43 -9.46
CA TRP A 102 -13.55 1.82 -8.48
C TRP A 102 -13.06 2.80 -7.41
N ILE A 103 -11.74 2.93 -7.20
CA ILE A 103 -11.17 3.89 -6.23
C ILE A 103 -11.44 5.34 -6.62
N PHE A 104 -11.73 5.60 -7.92
CA PHE A 104 -12.13 6.90 -8.42
C PHE A 104 -13.66 7.09 -8.41
N GLY A 105 -14.41 6.03 -8.10
CA GLY A 105 -15.87 5.97 -8.17
C GLY A 105 -16.35 4.71 -8.90
N LYS A 106 -17.52 4.19 -8.52
CA LYS A 106 -18.12 2.97 -9.12
C LYS A 106 -18.37 3.13 -10.63
N GLU A 107 -18.59 4.35 -11.09
CA GLU A 107 -18.80 4.68 -12.49
C GLU A 107 -17.60 4.38 -13.40
N TYR A 108 -16.37 4.35 -12.84
CA TYR A 108 -15.15 4.05 -13.58
C TYR A 108 -14.82 2.55 -13.58
N ASP A 109 -15.46 1.77 -12.72
CA ASP A 109 -15.17 0.35 -12.58
C ASP A 109 -15.54 -0.41 -13.87
N ASN A 110 -14.62 -1.25 -14.35
CA ASN A 110 -14.69 -1.97 -15.63
C ASN A 110 -14.96 -1.09 -16.89
N SER A 111 -14.97 0.24 -16.74
CA SER A 111 -15.43 1.17 -17.78
C SER A 111 -14.31 2.08 -18.29
N ILE A 112 -13.23 2.24 -17.52
CA ILE A 112 -12.09 3.11 -17.80
C ILE A 112 -11.03 2.45 -18.69
N ILE A 113 -10.86 1.12 -18.64
CA ILE A 113 -9.92 0.39 -19.50
C ILE A 113 -10.71 -0.59 -20.35
N LYS A 114 -10.61 -0.46 -21.67
CA LYS A 114 -11.23 -1.35 -22.65
C LYS A 114 -10.17 -1.83 -23.63
N ASN A 115 -10.12 -3.15 -23.85
CA ASN A 115 -9.15 -3.78 -24.77
C ASN A 115 -7.70 -3.34 -24.48
N GLY A 116 -7.34 -3.17 -23.21
CA GLY A 116 -6.01 -2.75 -22.79
C GLY A 116 -5.69 -1.26 -23.01
N LYS A 117 -6.67 -0.42 -23.36
CA LYS A 117 -6.48 1.03 -23.51
C LYS A 117 -7.37 1.80 -22.54
N VAL A 118 -6.83 2.88 -21.98
CA VAL A 118 -7.52 3.81 -21.09
C VAL A 118 -8.42 4.74 -21.91
N ASP A 119 -9.68 4.87 -21.50
CA ASP A 119 -10.60 5.88 -22.03
C ASP A 119 -10.09 7.29 -21.69
N ARG A 120 -9.78 8.08 -22.73
CA ARG A 120 -9.14 9.38 -22.58
C ARG A 120 -10.05 10.45 -21.99
N GLU A 121 -11.34 10.39 -22.22
CA GLU A 121 -12.29 11.38 -21.70
C GLU A 121 -12.49 11.17 -20.21
N LYS A 122 -12.81 9.93 -19.81
CA LYS A 122 -12.92 9.56 -18.39
C LYS A 122 -11.61 9.75 -17.64
N PHE A 123 -10.48 9.50 -18.28
CA PHE A 123 -9.18 9.77 -17.68
C PHE A 123 -8.98 11.25 -17.37
N LYS A 124 -9.36 12.17 -18.28
CA LYS A 124 -9.31 13.62 -18.03
C LYS A 124 -10.24 14.03 -16.89
N GLU A 125 -11.41 13.41 -16.77
CA GLU A 125 -12.33 13.62 -15.63
C GLU A 125 -11.68 13.21 -14.30
N ILE A 126 -11.09 12.02 -14.25
CA ILE A 126 -10.34 11.52 -13.09
C ILE A 126 -9.21 12.50 -12.72
N GLN A 127 -8.38 12.90 -13.70
CA GLN A 127 -7.30 13.86 -13.45
C GLN A 127 -7.84 15.17 -12.85
N LYS A 128 -8.89 15.75 -13.45
CA LYS A 128 -9.49 17.01 -12.97
C LYS A 128 -10.07 16.88 -11.57
N LYS A 129 -10.68 15.74 -11.24
CA LYS A 129 -11.35 15.50 -9.95
C LYS A 129 -10.35 15.20 -8.81
N PHE A 130 -9.30 14.43 -9.08
CA PHE A 130 -8.45 13.85 -8.04
C PHE A 130 -7.02 14.40 -8.00
N GLN A 131 -6.42 14.82 -9.12
CA GLN A 131 -5.04 15.29 -9.10
C GLN A 131 -4.90 16.58 -8.28
N GLY A 132 -3.85 16.64 -7.46
CA GLY A 132 -3.59 17.73 -6.52
C GLY A 132 -4.42 17.69 -5.24
N LYS A 133 -5.41 16.79 -5.12
CA LYS A 133 -6.28 16.71 -3.95
C LYS A 133 -5.61 15.95 -2.81
N THR A 134 -5.93 16.39 -1.58
CA THR A 134 -5.66 15.61 -0.37
C THR A 134 -6.90 14.80 -0.04
N THR A 135 -6.71 13.52 0.26
CA THR A 135 -7.79 12.60 0.62
C THR A 135 -7.42 11.82 1.88
N THR A 136 -8.43 11.27 2.55
CA THR A 136 -8.28 10.38 3.69
C THR A 136 -8.77 9.00 3.28
N GLU A 137 -7.94 7.97 3.45
CA GLU A 137 -8.41 6.58 3.37
C GLU A 137 -8.77 6.13 4.79
N PHE A 138 -10.06 5.89 5.00
CA PHE A 138 -10.59 5.48 6.30
C PHE A 138 -10.21 4.04 6.64
N GLY A 139 -10.02 3.18 5.64
CA GLY A 139 -9.45 1.84 5.81
C GLY A 139 -7.94 1.88 6.03
N TYR A 140 -7.35 0.72 6.31
CA TYR A 140 -5.90 0.55 6.27
C TYR A 140 -5.42 0.48 4.81
N ILE A 141 -4.16 0.84 4.55
CA ILE A 141 -3.58 0.79 3.20
C ILE A 141 -2.54 -0.31 3.12
N SER A 142 -2.94 -1.46 2.59
CA SER A 142 -2.00 -2.54 2.21
C SER A 142 -1.24 -2.13 0.95
N THR A 143 0.08 -2.13 1.03
CA THR A 143 1.03 -1.78 -0.05
C THR A 143 2.17 -2.79 -0.11
N SER A 144 2.96 -2.81 -1.18
CA SER A 144 4.22 -3.55 -1.27
C SER A 144 5.40 -2.58 -1.28
N ILE A 145 6.51 -2.93 -0.63
CA ILE A 145 7.78 -2.22 -0.85
C ILE A 145 8.45 -2.62 -2.17
N LEU A 146 8.00 -3.69 -2.83
CA LEU A 146 8.54 -4.20 -4.09
C LEU A 146 7.72 -3.71 -5.28
N ILE A 147 8.36 -3.00 -6.21
CA ILE A 147 7.69 -2.42 -7.40
C ILE A 147 7.01 -3.47 -8.30
N ASP A 148 7.62 -4.64 -8.43
CA ASP A 148 7.13 -5.75 -9.26
C ASP A 148 6.32 -6.79 -8.47
N ALA A 149 5.82 -6.44 -7.28
CA ALA A 149 4.86 -7.29 -6.60
C ALA A 149 3.64 -7.50 -7.50
N GLY A 150 3.42 -8.75 -7.96
CA GLY A 150 2.49 -9.06 -9.05
C GLY A 150 1.05 -8.56 -8.83
N TYR A 151 0.62 -8.41 -7.58
CA TYR A 151 -0.72 -7.87 -7.25
C TYR A 151 -0.85 -6.36 -7.47
N ALA A 152 0.26 -5.60 -7.41
CA ALA A 152 0.24 -4.16 -7.66
C ALA A 152 0.24 -3.85 -9.16
N LYS A 153 1.07 -4.58 -9.92
CA LYS A 153 1.28 -4.32 -11.36
C LYS A 153 0.13 -4.77 -12.25
N THR A 154 -0.62 -5.79 -11.86
CA THR A 154 -1.68 -6.41 -12.68
C THR A 154 -3.02 -5.68 -12.65
N ARG A 155 -3.16 -4.66 -11.79
CA ARG A 155 -4.41 -3.94 -11.57
C ARG A 155 -4.59 -2.75 -12.52
N PRO A 156 -5.82 -2.32 -12.84
CA PRO A 156 -6.09 -1.16 -13.69
C PRO A 156 -5.39 0.14 -13.24
N VAL A 157 -5.26 0.31 -11.93
CA VAL A 157 -4.61 1.46 -11.31
C VAL A 157 -3.45 0.97 -10.45
N MET A 158 -2.29 1.63 -10.55
CA MET A 158 -1.19 1.44 -9.61
C MET A 158 -0.83 2.78 -8.95
N THR A 159 -0.90 2.81 -7.63
CA THR A 159 -0.48 3.95 -6.83
C THR A 159 0.93 3.71 -6.29
N GLU A 160 1.84 4.64 -6.57
CA GLU A 160 3.13 4.80 -5.89
C GLU A 160 2.95 5.83 -4.77
N PHE A 161 3.12 5.38 -3.52
CA PHE A 161 3.14 6.26 -2.35
C PHE A 161 4.57 6.56 -1.94
N LYS A 162 4.86 7.85 -1.75
CA LYS A 162 6.02 8.36 -1.04
C LYS A 162 5.69 8.38 0.45
N VAL A 163 6.34 7.50 1.22
CA VAL A 163 6.17 7.39 2.68
C VAL A 163 7.40 8.02 3.35
N GLY A 164 7.17 8.96 4.27
CA GLY A 164 8.24 9.63 5.00
C GLY A 164 8.75 8.80 6.17
N SER A 165 10.02 8.97 6.52
CA SER A 165 10.57 8.47 7.78
C SER A 165 9.75 8.96 8.97
N GLY A 166 9.54 8.10 9.96
CA GLY A 166 8.69 8.34 11.13
C GLY A 166 7.21 8.00 10.93
N THR A 167 6.77 7.70 9.71
CA THR A 167 5.39 7.26 9.44
C THR A 167 5.12 5.93 10.11
N HIS A 168 3.96 5.79 10.75
CA HIS A 168 3.54 4.53 11.35
C HIS A 168 3.25 3.47 10.28
N GLY A 169 3.59 2.22 10.57
CA GLY A 169 3.32 1.10 9.69
C GLY A 169 3.97 -0.20 10.17
N ALA A 170 3.62 -1.30 9.50
CA ALA A 170 4.22 -2.60 9.75
C ALA A 170 4.66 -3.23 8.42
N TYR A 171 5.94 -3.53 8.30
CA TYR A 171 6.41 -4.42 7.24
C TYR A 171 6.19 -5.87 7.67
N MET A 172 5.67 -6.67 6.75
CA MET A 172 5.41 -8.08 6.97
C MET A 172 5.80 -8.92 5.76
N ASN A 173 6.66 -9.89 6.01
CA ASN A 173 7.08 -10.90 5.04
C ASN A 173 7.39 -12.25 5.71
N SER A 174 6.69 -12.55 6.80
CA SER A 174 6.84 -13.79 7.58
C SER A 174 5.49 -14.45 7.87
N ASP A 175 5.47 -15.78 7.86
CA ASP A 175 4.26 -16.61 7.97
C ASP A 175 3.51 -16.42 9.30
N ASP A 176 4.23 -16.01 10.34
CA ASP A 176 3.70 -15.74 11.67
C ASP A 176 3.04 -14.36 11.79
N LEU A 177 3.27 -13.46 10.83
CA LEU A 177 2.76 -12.09 10.84
C LEU A 177 1.72 -11.84 9.75
N THR A 178 1.88 -12.41 8.55
CA THR A 178 0.95 -12.25 7.43
C THR A 178 0.45 -13.60 6.90
N ALA A 179 -0.77 -13.62 6.36
CA ALA A 179 -1.28 -14.76 5.62
C ALA A 179 -0.63 -14.93 4.23
N TYR A 180 0.05 -13.90 3.74
CA TYR A 180 0.60 -13.83 2.39
C TYR A 180 2.09 -13.41 2.39
N PRO A 181 2.97 -14.25 2.95
CA PRO A 181 4.42 -14.05 2.80
C PRO A 181 4.78 -13.99 1.31
N GLY A 182 5.80 -13.20 0.97
CA GLY A 182 6.23 -12.92 -0.41
C GLY A 182 5.53 -11.75 -1.09
N GLN A 183 4.54 -11.13 -0.44
CA GLN A 183 3.95 -9.87 -0.92
C GLN A 183 4.76 -8.62 -0.51
N TYR A 184 5.74 -8.78 0.38
CA TYR A 184 6.60 -7.70 0.89
C TYR A 184 5.75 -6.51 1.38
N GLU A 185 4.72 -6.81 2.16
CA GLU A 185 3.67 -5.84 2.48
C GLU A 185 4.20 -4.81 3.48
N LEU A 186 3.97 -3.53 3.20
CA LEU A 186 3.98 -2.46 4.20
C LEU A 186 2.54 -2.03 4.42
N LEU A 187 2.00 -2.33 5.60
CA LEU A 187 0.66 -1.92 6.00
C LEU A 187 0.71 -0.55 6.66
N LEU A 188 0.01 0.42 6.08
CA LEU A 188 -0.17 1.76 6.65
C LEU A 188 -1.44 1.81 7.51
N PRO A 189 -1.44 2.63 8.59
CA PRO A 189 -2.57 2.76 9.49
C PRO A 189 -3.81 3.29 8.78
N ARG A 190 -4.97 3.07 9.40
CA ARG A 190 -6.22 3.66 8.94
C ARG A 190 -6.28 5.18 9.15
N ASN A 191 -7.22 5.84 8.49
CA ASN A 191 -7.32 7.30 8.46
C ASN A 191 -6.05 7.98 7.92
N THR A 192 -5.29 7.27 7.09
CA THR A 192 -4.08 7.84 6.49
C THR A 192 -4.48 8.92 5.50
N VAL A 193 -3.88 10.10 5.67
CA VAL A 193 -4.06 11.25 4.79
C VAL A 193 -2.94 11.26 3.77
N TYR A 194 -3.28 11.43 2.49
CA TYR A 194 -2.29 11.56 1.44
C TYR A 194 -2.72 12.57 0.39
N LYS A 195 -1.73 13.15 -0.29
CA LYS A 195 -1.94 14.04 -1.43
C LYS A 195 -1.64 13.30 -2.72
N ILE A 196 -2.59 13.32 -3.64
CA ILE A 196 -2.40 12.82 -5.01
C ILE A 196 -1.66 13.91 -5.78
N GLU A 197 -0.41 13.68 -6.12
CA GLU A 197 0.42 14.67 -6.81
C GLU A 197 0.20 14.61 -8.33
N LYS A 198 0.18 13.41 -8.88
CA LYS A 198 0.10 13.19 -10.33
C LYS A 198 -0.70 11.95 -10.66
N ILE A 199 -1.48 12.03 -11.73
CA ILE A 199 -2.17 10.90 -12.34
C ILE A 199 -1.81 10.89 -13.82
N TYR A 200 -1.31 9.78 -14.34
CA TYR A 200 -0.88 9.65 -15.75
C TYR A 200 -1.14 8.24 -16.29
N ILE A 201 -1.15 8.11 -17.62
CA ILE A 201 -1.23 6.81 -18.28
C ILE A 201 0.19 6.32 -18.51
N ALA A 202 0.47 5.09 -18.07
CA ALA A 202 1.70 4.36 -18.40
C ALA A 202 1.37 3.22 -19.37
N ILE A 203 2.32 2.89 -20.23
CA ILE A 203 2.22 1.76 -21.16
C ILE A 203 3.18 0.68 -20.65
N ASP A 204 2.67 -0.54 -20.47
CA ASP A 204 3.50 -1.70 -20.25
C ASP A 204 4.18 -2.08 -21.56
N ASN A 205 5.51 -1.97 -21.62
CA ASN A 205 6.28 -2.16 -22.86
C ASN A 205 6.19 -3.59 -23.42
N ASN A 206 5.87 -4.59 -22.60
CA ASN A 206 5.80 -5.98 -23.03
C ASN A 206 4.43 -6.32 -23.62
N THR A 207 3.37 -5.81 -23.00
CA THR A 207 1.98 -6.14 -23.37
C THR A 207 1.31 -5.06 -24.21
N GLN A 208 1.92 -3.87 -24.30
CA GLN A 208 1.36 -2.66 -24.91
C GLN A 208 0.02 -2.22 -24.28
N LYS A 209 -0.30 -2.74 -23.09
CA LYS A 209 -1.49 -2.37 -22.33
C LYS A 209 -1.21 -1.11 -21.52
N GLU A 210 -2.22 -0.27 -21.44
CA GLU A 210 -2.20 0.94 -20.65
C GLU A 210 -2.68 0.69 -19.22
N GLN A 211 -2.07 1.39 -18.28
CA GLN A 211 -2.42 1.39 -16.86
C GLN A 211 -2.45 2.83 -16.36
N ILE A 212 -3.36 3.13 -15.44
CA ILE A 212 -3.35 4.41 -14.75
C ILE A 212 -2.33 4.34 -13.61
N LYS A 213 -1.38 5.27 -13.60
CA LYS A 213 -0.44 5.46 -12.51
C LYS A 213 -0.82 6.68 -11.69
N VAL A 214 -0.75 6.52 -10.38
CA VAL A 214 -0.96 7.58 -9.40
C VAL A 214 0.32 7.75 -8.59
N GLU A 215 0.84 8.97 -8.51
CA GLU A 215 1.89 9.32 -7.55
C GLU A 215 1.25 10.08 -6.40
N ALA A 216 1.46 9.61 -5.17
CA ALA A 216 0.91 10.19 -3.97
C ALA A 216 1.95 10.32 -2.86
N THR A 217 1.75 11.25 -1.93
CA THR A 217 2.61 11.45 -0.76
C THR A 217 1.79 11.31 0.52
N ILE A 218 2.22 10.44 1.43
CA ILE A 218 1.63 10.31 2.76
C ILE A 218 1.97 11.57 3.58
N LYS A 219 1.00 12.09 4.32
CA LYS A 219 1.16 13.27 5.17
C LYS A 219 1.38 12.91 6.63
#